data_AF-A0A357I4Z8-F1
#
_entry.id   AF-A0A357I4Z8-F1
#
_cell.length_a   1.000
_cell.length_b   1.000
_cell.length_c   1.000
_cell.angle_alpha   90.00
_cell.angle_beta   90.00
_cell.angle_gamma   90.00
#
_symmetry.space_group_name_H-M   'P 1'
#
loop_
_entity.id
_entity.type
_entity.pdbx_description
1 polymer ?
#
loop_
_entity_poly.entity_id
_entity_poly.type
_entity_poly.pdbx_seq_one_letter_code
_entity_poly.pdbx_strand_id
1 'polypeptide(L)'
;MEAALHAAQFHGPIGIDALLFRDHSGQLQIKSVVEINPRFTMGRVALELESHNAPCSVGYFQIMTRSQLRKTGSRDFKQWAAQLTSTHPVQVSAGPQAQIRSGSFPLNDPTSAQQFLAVYHVRESIHDLLQEIGQ
;
A
#
# COMPACT_ATOMS: atom_id res chain seq x y z
N MET A 1 22.11 13.08 13.52
CA MET A 1 20.78 13.01 12.89
C MET A 1 19.82 14.00 13.52
N GLU A 2 19.50 13.84 14.81
CA GLU A 2 18.62 14.76 15.56
C GLU A 2 19.08 16.22 15.47
N ALA A 3 20.37 16.52 15.70
CA ALA A 3 20.91 17.87 15.56
C ALA A 3 20.75 18.48 14.15
N ALA A 4 20.83 17.66 13.09
CA ALA A 4 20.68 18.13 11.71
C ALA A 4 19.20 18.41 11.36
N LEU A 5 18.28 17.56 11.84
CA LEU A 5 16.83 17.77 11.69
C LEU A 5 16.35 18.98 12.50
N HIS A 6 16.89 19.14 13.72
CA HIS A 6 16.61 20.29 14.57
C HIS A 6 17.15 21.58 13.95
N ALA A 7 18.37 21.57 13.42
CA ALA A 7 18.92 22.72 12.68
C ALA A 7 18.08 23.09 11.45
N ALA A 8 17.49 22.09 10.78
CA ALA A 8 16.56 22.28 9.69
C ALA A 8 15.12 22.65 10.12
N GLN A 9 14.86 22.74 11.44
CA GLN A 9 13.53 22.97 12.02
C GLN A 9 12.46 22.03 11.45
N PHE A 10 12.83 20.78 11.16
CA PHE A 10 11.94 19.82 10.54
C PHE A 10 10.93 19.26 11.55
N HIS A 11 9.64 19.39 11.24
CA HIS A 11 8.54 18.78 11.99
C HIS A 11 7.70 17.91 11.05
N GLY A 12 7.74 16.60 11.24
CA GLY A 12 7.01 15.66 10.39
C GLY A 12 7.49 14.21 10.54
N PRO A 13 6.90 13.29 9.76
CA PRO A 13 7.33 11.90 9.76
C PRO A 13 8.70 11.74 9.11
N ILE A 14 9.43 10.71 9.52
CA ILE A 14 10.72 10.33 8.97
C ILE A 14 10.64 8.87 8.56
N GLY A 15 10.91 8.58 7.28
CA GLY A 15 11.17 7.24 6.80
C GLY A 15 12.61 6.84 7.08
N ILE A 16 12.82 5.63 7.59
CA ILE A 16 14.15 5.05 7.81
C ILE A 16 14.21 3.75 7.02
N ASP A 17 15.12 3.69 6.05
CA ASP A 17 15.34 2.47 5.28
C ASP A 17 16.42 1.62 5.96
N ALA A 18 16.12 0.35 6.17
CA ALA A 18 17.01 -0.64 6.79
C ALA A 18 17.22 -1.83 5.84
N LEU A 19 18.36 -2.49 5.99
CA LEU A 19 18.73 -3.65 5.17
C LEU A 19 18.95 -4.87 6.05
N LEU A 20 18.25 -5.96 5.74
CA LEU A 20 18.57 -7.30 6.24
C LEU A 20 19.48 -7.97 5.21
N PHE A 21 20.61 -8.50 5.65
CA PHE A 21 21.57 -9.17 4.78
C PHE A 21 22.19 -10.36 5.49
N ARG A 22 22.85 -11.25 4.73
CA ARG A 22 23.70 -12.30 5.31
C ARG A 22 25.14 -11.90 5.13
N ASP A 23 25.93 -11.99 6.21
CA ASP A 23 27.37 -11.78 6.12
C ASP A 23 28.08 -12.98 5.44
N HIS A 24 29.40 -12.89 5.33
CA HIS A 24 30.23 -13.93 4.72
C HIS A 24 30.16 -15.29 5.43
N SER A 25 29.69 -15.33 6.69
CA SER A 25 29.45 -16.55 7.46
C SER A 25 28.02 -17.07 7.35
N GLY A 26 27.17 -16.40 6.56
CA GLY A 26 25.76 -16.75 6.36
C GLY A 26 24.82 -16.25 7.47
N GLN A 27 25.35 -15.55 8.48
CA GLN A 27 24.58 -15.05 9.61
C GLN A 27 23.72 -13.86 9.20
N LEU A 28 22.47 -13.82 9.69
CA LEU A 28 21.55 -12.73 9.42
C LEU A 28 21.98 -11.48 10.20
N GLN A 29 22.20 -10.39 9.48
CA GLN A 29 22.62 -9.10 10.00
C GLN A 29 21.61 -8.03 9.59
N ILE A 30 21.56 -6.95 10.38
CA ILE A 30 20.78 -5.75 10.08
C ILE A 30 21.69 -4.53 9.97
N LYS A 31 21.57 -3.80 8.87
CA LYS A 31 22.07 -2.43 8.73
C LYS A 31 20.89 -1.50 9.01
N SER A 32 20.79 -1.02 10.25
CA SER A 32 19.59 -0.35 10.77
C SER A 32 19.27 0.98 10.11
N VAL A 33 20.26 1.68 9.56
CA VAL A 33 20.05 2.93 8.83
C VAL A 33 20.88 2.90 7.55
N VAL A 34 20.20 2.93 6.43
CA VAL A 34 20.76 3.02 5.08
C VAL A 34 20.48 4.40 4.51
N GLU A 35 19.24 4.84 4.63
CA GLU A 35 18.75 6.13 4.13
C GLU A 35 17.72 6.70 5.11
N ILE A 36 17.62 8.03 5.14
CA ILE A 36 16.62 8.77 5.92
C ILE A 36 15.85 9.68 4.97
N ASN A 37 14.53 9.54 4.99
CA ASN A 37 13.59 10.26 4.14
C ASN A 37 12.67 11.15 4.99
N PRO A 38 12.97 12.45 5.19
CA PRO A 38 12.15 13.36 5.99
C PRO A 38 10.91 13.83 5.21
N ARG A 39 10.01 12.89 4.92
CA ARG A 39 8.76 13.09 4.17
C ARG A 39 7.75 12.03 4.56
N PHE A 40 6.48 12.24 4.20
CA PHE A 40 5.50 11.17 4.21
C PHE A 40 5.91 10.09 3.21
N THR A 41 6.12 8.88 3.71
CA THR A 41 6.45 7.71 2.88
C THR A 41 5.20 6.88 2.61
N MET A 42 5.26 6.02 1.59
CA MET A 42 4.18 5.06 1.33
C MET A 42 3.94 4.12 2.51
N GLY A 43 4.96 3.82 3.32
CA GLY A 43 4.79 3.05 4.54
C GLY A 43 3.90 3.75 5.57
N ARG A 44 3.97 5.08 5.69
CA ARG A 44 3.08 5.85 6.55
C ARG A 44 1.65 5.86 6.04
N VAL A 45 1.46 5.95 4.73
CA VAL A 45 0.13 5.86 4.08
C VAL A 45 -0.47 4.46 4.29
N ALA A 46 0.33 3.42 4.07
CA ALA A 46 -0.09 2.02 4.28
C ALA A 46 -0.49 1.76 5.73
N LEU A 47 0.27 2.28 6.70
CA LEU A 47 -0.05 2.16 8.13
C LEU A 47 -1.41 2.82 8.46
N GLU A 48 -1.70 3.98 7.90
CA GLU A 48 -2.99 4.65 8.12
C GLU A 48 -4.14 3.84 7.49
N LEU A 49 -3.95 3.33 6.26
CA LEU A 49 -4.95 2.47 5.61
C LEU A 49 -5.21 1.17 6.39
N GLU A 50 -4.17 0.57 6.95
CA GLU A 50 -4.25 -0.65 7.75
C GLU A 50 -5.09 -0.45 9.02
N SER A 51 -5.09 0.77 9.60
CA SER A 51 -5.91 1.09 10.77
C SER A 51 -7.43 0.98 10.51
N HIS A 52 -7.84 0.98 9.25
CA HIS A 52 -9.23 0.80 8.83
C HIS A 52 -9.58 -0.65 8.50
N ASN A 53 -8.61 -1.56 8.46
CA ASN A 53 -8.85 -2.97 8.20
C ASN A 53 -9.44 -3.67 9.43
N ALA A 54 -10.29 -4.65 9.20
CA ALA A 54 -10.76 -5.54 10.26
C ALA A 54 -9.60 -6.41 10.78
N PRO A 55 -9.66 -6.91 12.04
CA PRO A 55 -8.64 -7.80 12.57
C PRO A 55 -8.39 -8.98 11.65
N CYS A 56 -7.11 -9.39 11.53
CA CYS A 56 -6.63 -10.46 10.66
C CYS A 56 -6.76 -10.19 9.14
N SER A 57 -7.34 -9.06 8.71
CA SER A 57 -7.37 -8.70 7.30
C SER A 57 -6.04 -8.11 6.87
N VAL A 58 -5.60 -8.41 5.64
CA VAL A 58 -4.34 -7.94 5.07
C VAL A 58 -4.59 -6.93 3.96
N GLY A 59 -3.77 -5.88 3.94
CA GLY A 59 -3.83 -4.82 2.93
C GLY A 59 -2.72 -4.94 1.89
N TYR A 60 -3.04 -4.60 0.64
CA TYR A 60 -2.06 -4.39 -0.42
C TYR A 60 -2.33 -3.06 -1.11
N PHE A 61 -1.34 -2.19 -1.05
CA PHE A 61 -1.33 -0.93 -1.77
C PHE A 61 -0.71 -1.17 -3.16
N GLN A 62 -1.51 -1.00 -4.21
CA GLN A 62 -1.08 -1.11 -5.59
C GLN A 62 -1.04 0.25 -6.27
N ILE A 63 0.02 0.52 -7.03
CA ILE A 63 0.04 1.57 -8.06
C ILE A 63 -0.22 0.91 -9.41
N MET A 64 -1.43 1.09 -9.96
CA MET A 64 -1.80 0.65 -11.30
C MET A 64 -1.41 1.72 -12.32
N THR A 65 -0.36 1.46 -13.09
CA THR A 65 0.11 2.37 -14.16
C THR A 65 -0.65 2.17 -15.46
N ARG A 66 -0.59 3.13 -16.39
CA ARG A 66 -1.15 2.94 -17.74
C ARG A 66 -0.57 1.74 -18.48
N SER A 67 0.69 1.38 -18.23
CA SER A 67 1.32 0.23 -18.88
C SER A 67 0.72 -1.09 -18.41
N GLN A 68 0.47 -1.22 -17.11
CA GLN A 68 -0.22 -2.37 -16.54
C GLN A 68 -1.69 -2.39 -16.98
N LEU A 69 -2.38 -1.25 -16.97
CA LEU A 69 -3.77 -1.13 -17.43
C LEU A 69 -3.96 -1.66 -18.85
N ARG A 70 -3.04 -1.37 -19.79
CA ARG A 70 -3.13 -1.90 -21.17
C ARG A 70 -3.14 -3.43 -21.25
N LYS A 71 -2.61 -4.13 -20.23
CA LYS A 71 -2.60 -5.59 -20.16
C LYS A 71 -3.92 -6.18 -19.66
N THR A 72 -4.78 -5.37 -19.05
CA THR A 72 -6.06 -5.84 -18.49
C THR A 72 -7.20 -5.87 -19.52
N GLY A 73 -6.98 -5.32 -20.72
CA GLY A 73 -8.03 -5.15 -21.73
C GLY A 73 -9.00 -4.00 -21.44
N SER A 74 -8.82 -3.26 -20.35
CA SER A 74 -9.66 -2.11 -20.00
C SER A 74 -9.20 -0.85 -20.75
N ARG A 75 -10.16 -0.02 -21.17
CA ARG A 75 -9.90 1.19 -21.95
C ARG A 75 -9.21 2.29 -21.13
N ASP A 76 -9.65 2.49 -19.90
CA ASP A 76 -9.22 3.53 -19.00
C ASP A 76 -9.34 3.09 -17.53
N PHE A 77 -8.80 3.91 -16.62
CA PHE A 77 -8.84 3.64 -15.19
C PHE A 77 -10.27 3.59 -14.64
N LYS A 78 -11.19 4.37 -15.18
CA LYS A 78 -12.60 4.38 -14.75
C LYS A 78 -13.25 3.03 -15.01
N GLN A 79 -13.13 2.50 -16.23
CA GLN A 79 -13.69 1.21 -16.59
C GLN A 79 -13.05 0.09 -15.75
N TRP A 80 -11.72 0.11 -15.62
CA TRP A 80 -11.01 -0.90 -14.86
C TRP A 80 -11.38 -0.88 -13.36
N ALA A 81 -11.43 0.30 -12.74
CA ALA A 81 -11.81 0.44 -11.34
C ALA A 81 -13.25 -0.01 -11.09
N ALA A 82 -14.18 0.31 -12.00
CA ALA A 82 -15.58 -0.14 -11.89
C ALA A 82 -15.71 -1.66 -12.02
N GLN A 83 -14.94 -2.29 -12.91
CA GLN A 83 -14.90 -3.74 -13.02
C GLN A 83 -14.31 -4.36 -11.74
N LEU A 84 -13.19 -3.81 -11.26
CA LEU A 84 -12.50 -4.29 -10.07
C LEU A 84 -13.39 -4.24 -8.82
N THR A 85 -14.07 -3.11 -8.57
CA THR A 85 -14.97 -2.96 -7.42
C THR A 85 -16.22 -3.83 -7.55
N SER A 86 -16.68 -4.11 -8.78
CA SER A 86 -17.78 -5.04 -9.01
C SER A 86 -17.37 -6.50 -8.75
N THR A 87 -16.14 -6.89 -9.09
CA THR A 87 -15.63 -8.24 -8.85
C THR A 87 -15.25 -8.44 -7.38
N HIS A 88 -14.73 -7.40 -6.73
CA HIS A 88 -14.30 -7.41 -5.33
C HIS A 88 -14.98 -6.29 -4.54
N PRO A 89 -16.29 -6.39 -4.28
CA PRO A 89 -17.02 -5.38 -3.53
C PRO A 89 -16.48 -5.25 -2.11
N VAL A 90 -16.50 -4.03 -1.58
CA VAL A 90 -16.04 -3.76 -0.22
C VAL A 90 -17.01 -4.38 0.78
N GLN A 91 -16.48 -5.24 1.64
CA GLN A 91 -17.20 -5.83 2.76
C GLN A 91 -16.61 -5.29 4.07
N VAL A 92 -17.48 -4.91 4.99
CA VAL A 92 -17.09 -4.35 6.29
C VAL A 92 -17.62 -5.20 7.44
N SER A 93 -16.96 -5.11 8.58
CA SER A 93 -17.40 -5.76 9.83
C SER A 93 -18.76 -5.22 10.29
N ALA A 94 -19.61 -6.12 10.80
CA ALA A 94 -20.80 -5.71 11.53
C ALA A 94 -20.40 -5.12 12.88
N GLY A 95 -20.66 -3.83 13.10
CA GLY A 95 -20.33 -3.16 14.37
C GLY A 95 -20.43 -1.64 14.30
N PRO A 96 -20.31 -0.96 15.45
CA PRO A 96 -20.42 0.51 15.53
C PRO A 96 -19.30 1.25 14.80
N GLN A 97 -18.15 0.60 14.59
CA GLN A 97 -17.07 1.09 13.74
C GLN A 97 -16.87 0.11 12.58
N ALA A 98 -17.28 0.51 11.38
CA ALA A 98 -17.12 -0.29 10.19
C ALA A 98 -15.63 -0.39 9.82
N GLN A 99 -15.08 -1.61 9.86
CA GLN A 99 -13.72 -1.92 9.45
C GLN A 99 -13.74 -2.81 8.21
N ILE A 100 -12.81 -2.62 7.31
CA ILE A 100 -12.78 -3.29 6.00
C ILE A 100 -12.30 -4.73 6.18
N ARG A 101 -13.17 -5.71 5.88
CA ARG A 101 -12.81 -7.14 5.89
C ARG A 101 -12.22 -7.57 4.55
N SER A 102 -12.79 -7.11 3.46
CA SER A 102 -12.34 -7.47 2.12
C SER A 102 -12.81 -6.47 1.06
N GLY A 103 -12.22 -6.56 -0.13
CA GLY A 103 -12.61 -5.79 -1.32
C GLY A 103 -11.44 -5.09 -1.98
N SER A 104 -11.71 -4.41 -3.09
CA SER A 104 -10.73 -3.61 -3.80
C SER A 104 -11.34 -2.26 -4.17
N PHE A 105 -10.64 -1.16 -3.91
CA PHE A 105 -11.16 0.17 -4.19
C PHE A 105 -10.05 1.20 -4.50
N PRO A 106 -10.34 2.21 -5.34
CA PRO A 106 -9.38 3.25 -5.67
C PRO A 106 -9.18 4.22 -4.50
N LEU A 107 -7.95 4.72 -4.35
CA LEU A 107 -7.55 5.72 -3.36
C LEU A 107 -7.48 7.14 -3.94
N ASN A 108 -7.47 7.27 -5.27
CA ASN A 108 -7.62 8.53 -5.99
C ASN A 108 -8.68 8.37 -7.09
N ASP A 109 -9.25 9.48 -7.55
CA ASP A 109 -10.37 9.46 -8.48
C ASP A 109 -9.99 8.81 -9.84
N PRO A 110 -10.64 7.69 -10.24
CA PRO A 110 -10.38 7.02 -11.51
C PRO A 110 -10.73 7.84 -12.75
N THR A 111 -11.59 8.85 -12.62
CA THR A 111 -12.06 9.68 -13.75
C THR A 111 -11.07 10.78 -14.11
N SER A 112 -10.34 11.31 -13.13
CA SER A 112 -9.31 12.33 -13.31
C SER A 112 -7.88 11.77 -13.36
N ALA A 113 -7.68 10.51 -12.97
CA ALA A 113 -6.38 9.83 -13.03
C ALA A 113 -5.80 9.78 -14.46
N GLN A 114 -4.62 10.36 -14.65
CA GLN A 114 -3.96 10.39 -15.97
C GLN A 114 -2.79 9.41 -16.09
N GLN A 115 -1.95 9.26 -15.04
CA GLN A 115 -0.71 8.48 -15.09
C GLN A 115 -0.82 7.14 -14.37
N PHE A 116 -1.44 7.15 -13.20
CA PHE A 116 -1.64 5.98 -12.38
C PHE A 116 -2.92 6.09 -11.57
N LEU A 117 -3.40 4.93 -11.11
CA LEU A 117 -4.45 4.80 -10.12
C LEU A 117 -3.89 4.04 -8.93
N ALA A 118 -3.90 4.66 -7.75
CA ALA A 118 -3.64 4.00 -6.50
C ALA A 118 -4.87 3.20 -6.10
N VAL A 119 -4.67 1.95 -5.72
CA VAL A 119 -5.73 1.01 -5.34
C VAL A 119 -5.32 0.33 -4.05
N TYR A 120 -6.30 0.14 -3.17
CA TYR A 120 -6.13 -0.66 -1.98
C TYR A 120 -6.95 -1.94 -2.10
N HIS A 121 -6.28 -3.06 -1.90
CA HIS A 121 -6.88 -4.38 -1.87
C HIS A 121 -6.84 -4.90 -0.43
N VAL A 122 -7.97 -5.38 0.06
CA VAL A 122 -8.08 -6.00 1.39
C VAL A 122 -8.56 -7.43 1.23
N ARG A 123 -7.89 -8.38 1.89
CA ARG A 123 -8.28 -9.80 1.91
C ARG A 123 -8.27 -10.32 3.34
N GLU A 124 -8.98 -11.41 3.59
CA GLU A 124 -9.03 -12.03 4.93
C GLU A 124 -7.75 -12.80 5.27
N SER A 125 -6.88 -13.07 4.29
CA SER A 125 -5.58 -13.70 4.50
C SER A 125 -4.53 -13.28 3.48
N ILE A 126 -3.24 -13.41 3.86
CA ILE A 126 -2.11 -13.21 2.94
C ILE A 126 -2.12 -14.22 1.78
N HIS A 127 -2.66 -15.42 2.00
CA HIS A 127 -2.76 -16.43 0.95
C HIS A 127 -3.67 -15.96 -0.19
N ASP A 128 -4.86 -15.46 0.14
CA ASP A 128 -5.83 -14.96 -0.84
C ASP A 128 -5.26 -13.77 -1.61
N LEU A 129 -4.51 -12.92 -0.91
CA LEU A 129 -3.86 -11.77 -1.51
C LEU A 129 -2.76 -12.18 -2.51
N LEU A 130 -1.95 -13.19 -2.18
CA LEU A 130 -0.86 -13.65 -3.06
C LEU A 130 -1.37 -14.34 -4.33
N GLN A 131 -2.53 -15.02 -4.28
CA GLN A 131 -3.15 -15.63 -5.46
C GLN A 131 -3.54 -14.58 -6.52
N GLU A 132 -3.86 -13.36 -6.10
CA GLU A 132 -4.21 -12.27 -7.02
C GLU A 132 -3.01 -11.49 -7.53
N ILE A 133 -1.96 -11.30 -6.70
CA ILE A 133 -0.76 -10.55 -7.10
C ILE A 133 0.13 -11.38 -8.06
N GLY A 134 0.00 -12.71 -8.04
CA GLY A 134 0.77 -13.63 -8.89
C GLY A 134 0.26 -13.81 -10.33
N GLN A 135 -0.84 -13.13 -10.72
CA GLN A 135 -1.39 -13.12 -12.08
C GLN A 135 -0.97 -11.85 -12.85
#